data_AF-A0A9P6AA83-F1
#
_entry.id   AF-A0A9P6AA83-F1
#
_cell.length_a   1.000
_cell.length_b   1.000
_cell.length_c   1.000
_cell.angle_alpha   90.00
_cell.angle_beta   90.00
_cell.angle_gamma   90.00
#
_symmetry.space_group_name_H-M   'P 1'
#
loop_
_entity.id
_entity.type
_entity.pdbx_description
1 polymer ?
#
loop_
_entity_poly.entity_id
_entity_poly.type
_entity_poly.pdbx_seq_one_letter_code
_entity_poly.pdbx_strand_id
1 'polypeptide(L)' 'YKNFVYDDGLVYLVEGGRNLLCIPDAIIAGRKAKEVVIDEGHSLLAHLGPKKTLAYLREFVWWK' A
#
# COMPACT_ATOMS: atom_id res chain seq x y z
N TYR A 1 4.47 -14.55 12.74
CA TYR A 1 4.68 -13.81 11.49
C TYR A 1 4.81 -14.83 10.37
N LYS A 2 3.70 -15.36 9.83
CA LYS A 2 3.81 -16.56 8.98
C LYS A 2 3.87 -16.29 7.47
N ASN A 3 3.53 -15.09 7.01
CA ASN A 3 3.46 -14.80 5.57
C ASN A 3 4.15 -13.49 5.16
N PHE A 4 5.16 -13.03 5.88
CA PHE A 4 5.94 -11.87 5.42
C PHE A 4 7.18 -12.33 4.66
N VAL A 5 7.44 -11.71 3.51
CA VAL A 5 8.62 -11.94 2.67
C VAL A 5 9.40 -10.64 2.57
N TYR A 6 10.72 -10.73 2.74
CA TYR A 6 11.63 -9.62 2.48
C TYR A 6 12.29 -9.84 1.11
N ASP A 7 12.17 -8.87 0.23
CA ASP A 7 12.69 -8.92 -1.13
C ASP A 7 13.11 -7.51 -1.55
N ASP A 8 14.35 -7.38 -2.02
CA ASP A 8 14.96 -6.12 -2.51
C ASP A 8 14.72 -4.89 -1.60
N GLY A 9 14.95 -5.02 -0.29
CA GLY A 9 14.77 -3.90 0.64
C GLY A 9 13.32 -3.68 1.10
N LEU A 10 12.36 -4.42 0.55
CA LEU A 10 10.93 -4.24 0.80
C LEU A 10 10.34 -5.43 1.55
N VAL A 11 9.28 -5.17 2.30
CA VAL A 11 8.53 -6.20 3.04
C VAL A 11 7.17 -6.39 2.38
N TYR A 12 6.82 -7.63 2.06
CA TYR A 12 5.55 -8.01 1.48
C TYR A 12 4.78 -8.93 2.41
N LEU A 13 3.46 -8.78 2.48
CA LEU A 13 2.54 -9.76 3.04
C LEU A 13 2.03 -10.67 1.92
N VAL A 14 2.21 -11.97 2.06
CA VAL A 14 1.70 -12.99 1.14
C VAL A 14 0.33 -13.47 1.62
N GLU A 15 -0.73 -13.03 0.97
CA GLU A 15 -2.11 -13.38 1.35
C GLU A 15 -2.95 -13.69 0.11
N GLY A 16 -3.64 -14.83 0.12
CA GLY A 16 -4.55 -15.20 -0.99
C GLY A 16 -3.88 -15.28 -2.37
N GLY A 17 -2.59 -15.63 -2.43
CA GLY A 17 -1.82 -15.66 -3.69
C GLY A 17 -1.34 -14.28 -4.17
N ARG A 18 -1.46 -13.24 -3.35
CA ARG A 18 -1.03 -11.88 -3.65
C ARG A 18 0.15 -11.49 -2.77
N ASN A 19 1.01 -10.64 -3.30
CA ASN A 19 2.09 -10.00 -2.55
C ASN A 19 1.71 -8.54 -2.31
N LEU A 20 1.36 -8.21 -1.07
CA LEU A 20 0.94 -6.88 -0.67
C LEU A 20 2.13 -6.13 -0.07
N LEU A 21 2.53 -5.01 -0.65
CA LEU A 21 3.64 -4.20 -0.13
C LEU A 21 3.26 -3.62 1.24
N CYS A 22 4.10 -3.84 2.24
CA CYS A 22 3.90 -3.30 3.58
C CYS A 22 4.28 -1.83 3.62
N ILE A 23 3.31 -0.97 3.90
CA ILE A 23 3.54 0.46 4.01
C ILE A 23 3.76 0.82 5.48
N PRO A 24 4.95 1.32 5.86
CA PRO A 24 5.26 1.66 7.23
C PRO A 24 4.50 2.91 7.67
N ASP A 25 4.32 3.06 8.98
CA ASP A 25 3.98 4.35 9.58
C ASP A 25 5.27 5.18 9.74
N ALA A 26 5.69 5.80 8.64
CA ALA A 26 6.93 6.57 8.57
C ALA A 26 6.77 7.83 7.70
N ILE A 27 7.64 8.81 7.94
CA ILE A 27 7.79 9.99 7.11
C ILE A 27 8.91 9.74 6.10
N ILE A 28 8.59 9.85 4.81
CA ILE A 28 9.53 9.70 3.70
C ILE A 28 9.49 11.03 2.93
N ALA A 29 10.64 11.67 2.77
CA ALA A 29 10.76 12.97 2.08
C ALA A 29 9.77 14.04 2.59
N GLY A 30 9.53 14.09 3.90
CA GLY A 30 8.64 15.08 4.53
C GLY A 30 7.15 14.75 4.48
N ARG A 31 6.75 13.60 3.92
CA ARG A 31 5.34 13.18 3.83
C ARG A 31 5.14 11.81 4.47
N LYS A 32 3.93 11.53 4.97
CA LYS A 32 3.62 10.19 5.49
C LYS A 32 3.56 9.20 4.33
N ALA A 33 4.23 8.05 4.46
CA ALA A 33 4.26 7.03 3.41
C ALA A 33 2.84 6.59 2.98
N LYS A 34 1.93 6.43 3.95
CA LYS A 34 0.52 6.09 3.70
C LYS A 34 -0.23 7.19 2.92
N GLU A 35 0.05 8.46 3.20
CA GLU A 35 -0.55 9.60 2.49
C GLU A 35 -0.12 9.63 1.03
N VAL A 36 1.19 9.46 0.76
CA VAL A 36 1.73 9.40 -0.60
C VAL A 36 1.06 8.29 -1.42
N VAL A 37 0.87 7.10 -0.84
CA VAL A 37 0.22 5.97 -1.50
C VAL A 37 -1.26 6.24 -1.79
N ILE A 38 -1.97 6.89 -0.85
CA ILE A 38 -3.39 7.23 -1.02
C ILE A 38 -3.57 8.27 -2.14
N ASP A 39 -2.75 9.31 -2.14
CA ASP A 39 -2.79 10.36 -3.14
C ASP A 39 -2.52 9.81 -4.54
N GLU A 40 -1.49 8.98 -4.69
CA GLU A 40 -1.16 8.33 -5.96
C GLU A 40 -2.32 7.44 -6.45
N GLY A 41 -2.89 6.63 -5.56
CA GLY A 41 -4.05 5.81 -5.88
C GLY A 41 -5.27 6.63 -6.30
N HIS A 42 -5.46 7.82 -5.73
CA HIS A 42 -6.54 8.72 -6.09
C HIS A 42 -6.32 9.38 -7.45
N SER A 43 -5.08 9.81 -7.73
CA SER A 43 -4.68 10.40 -9.02
C SER A 43 -4.82 9.40 -10.17
N LEU A 44 -4.38 8.14 -9.99
CA LEU A 44 -4.46 7.09 -11.01
C LEU A 44 -5.90 6.75 -11.41
N LEU A 45 -6.83 6.81 -10.46
CA LEU A 45 -8.23 6.44 -10.66
C LEU A 45 -9.11 7.61 -11.09
N ALA A 46 -8.52 8.70 -11.58
CA ALA A 46 -9.25 9.88 -12.06
C ALA A 46 -10.30 10.41 -11.04
N HIS A 47 -9.95 10.45 -9.76
CA HIS A 47 -10.82 10.87 -8.66
C HIS A 47 -12.06 10.00 -8.43
N LEU A 48 -12.02 8.70 -8.77
CA LEU A 48 -13.02 7.75 -8.26
C LEU A 48 -13.10 7.89 -6.74
N GLY A 49 -14.31 8.00 -6.21
CA GLY A 49 -14.53 8.32 -4.80
C GLY A 49 -13.79 7.37 -3.84
N PRO A 50 -13.61 7.77 -2.57
CA PRO A 50 -12.67 7.17 -1.63
C PRO A 50 -12.85 5.65 -1.45
N LYS A 51 -14.07 5.13 -1.56
CA LYS A 51 -14.37 3.69 -1.48
C LYS A 51 -13.69 2.89 -2.60
N LYS A 52 -13.68 3.42 -3.82
CA LYS A 52 -13.08 2.75 -4.98
C LYS A 52 -11.56 2.85 -4.93
N THR A 53 -11.01 3.99 -4.52
CA THR A 53 -9.56 4.14 -4.26
C THR A 53 -9.07 3.16 -3.22
N LEU A 54 -9.79 3.03 -2.10
CA LEU A 54 -9.40 2.09 -1.05
C LEU A 54 -9.50 0.63 -1.51
N ALA A 55 -10.55 0.28 -2.27
CA ALA A 55 -10.68 -1.06 -2.84
C ALA A 55 -9.52 -1.39 -3.78
N TYR A 56 -9.10 -0.44 -4.62
CA TYR A 56 -7.94 -0.58 -5.50
C TYR A 56 -6.64 -0.76 -4.71
N LEU A 57 -6.36 0.11 -3.73
CA LEU A 57 -5.13 0.03 -2.95
C LEU A 57 -4.98 -1.29 -2.20
N ARG A 58 -6.08 -1.85 -1.68
CA ARG A 58 -6.08 -3.14 -0.97
C ARG A 58 -5.61 -4.33 -1.82
N GLU A 59 -5.59 -4.19 -3.15
CA GLU A 59 -5.05 -5.22 -4.03
C GLU A 59 -3.51 -5.23 -4.06
N PHE A 60 -2.84 -4.13 -3.65
CA PHE A 60 -1.40 -3.93 -3.82
C PHE A 60 -0.63 -3.67 -2.53
N VAL A 61 -1.27 -3.10 -1.51
CA VAL A 61 -0.59 -2.61 -0.30
C VAL A 61 -1.28 -3.07 0.98
N TRP A 62 -0.50 -3.20 2.05
CA TRP A 62 -0.96 -3.58 3.38
C TRP A 62 -0.37 -2.68 4.46
N TRP A 63 -1.16 -2.33 5.47
CA TRP A 63 -0.69 -1.72 6.71
C TRP A 63 -1.64 -2.10 7.86
N LYS A 64 -1.12 -2.09 9.08
CA LYS A 64 -1.89 -2.26 10.32
C LYS A 64 -2.37 -0.92 10.88
#